data_AF-A0A2P1PPY1-F1
#
_entry.id   AF-A0A2P1PPY1-F1
#
_cell.length_a   1.000
_cell.length_b   1.000
_cell.length_c   1.000
_cell.angle_alpha   90.00
_cell.angle_beta   90.00
_cell.angle_gamma   90.00
#
_symmetry.space_group_name_H-M   'P 1'
#
loop_
_entity.id
_entity.type
_entity.pdbx_description
1 polymer ?
#
loop_
_entity_poly.entity_id
_entity_poly.type
_entity_poly.pdbx_seq_one_letter_code
_entity_poly.pdbx_strand_id
1 'polypeptide(L)'
;MSKGARLSITHEHDGVEREVEFRENNGTIQRRFWVDGDEQTFDARATTWLGQTLPTVVKESGFNAEPRVKRWLTQGGVANAISQIKSINSDYGRREHLVALAKNTNLSGATLNQVVDVAADTSSDYEFRSSIEALFAHSTFGDSELAHVFQLTAKRTSDFEKRTLLENASDHLGARLIGSEAWFAVIESMTSDFERRTALESLLELQPKDGTQILRVLAATKLIESDFEARTLLQQVAPLLPASAAVTEAFGQAISRLDSDFERREALLSLIDQGDMDALRTKTVLDAVRAMGSDFERREVLTELAPVMPSDPETRSAFMAVTAEMSTFERNEAEAALARVN
;
A
#
# COMPACT_ATOMS: atom_id res chain seq x y z
N MET A 1 13.96 -22.67 31.29
CA MET A 1 13.12 -23.32 30.26
C MET A 1 11.80 -23.72 30.93
N SER A 2 10.66 -23.52 30.25
CA SER A 2 9.36 -24.02 30.75
C SER A 2 9.35 -25.55 30.73
N LYS A 3 8.44 -26.15 31.52
CA LYS A 3 8.30 -27.61 31.58
C LYS A 3 8.02 -28.18 30.18
N GLY A 4 8.84 -29.14 29.74
CA GLY A 4 8.75 -29.76 28.41
C GLY A 4 9.31 -28.93 27.25
N ALA A 5 9.99 -27.81 27.52
CA ALA A 5 10.61 -27.02 26.46
C ALA A 5 11.74 -27.80 25.75
N ARG A 6 11.83 -27.59 24.43
CA ARG A 6 12.84 -28.19 23.56
C ARG A 6 13.45 -27.12 22.67
N LEU A 7 14.77 -27.18 22.50
CA LEU A 7 15.52 -26.41 21.51
C LEU A 7 16.40 -27.39 20.73
N SER A 8 16.35 -27.38 19.41
CA SER A 8 17.35 -28.05 18.57
C SER A 8 18.10 -27.02 17.75
N ILE A 9 19.40 -27.22 17.59
CA ILE A 9 20.29 -26.44 16.75
C ILE A 9 20.99 -27.41 15.82
N THR A 10 20.69 -27.30 14.53
CA THR A 10 21.39 -28.02 13.46
C THR A 10 22.23 -27.03 12.68
N HIS A 11 23.48 -27.39 12.41
CA HIS A 11 24.39 -26.58 11.61
C HIS A 11 25.28 -27.49 10.77
N GLU A 12 25.22 -27.29 9.46
CA GLU A 12 26.09 -27.94 8.49
C GLU A 12 27.26 -27.02 8.14
N HIS A 13 28.48 -27.55 8.19
CA HIS A 13 29.68 -26.83 7.77
C HIS A 13 30.71 -27.79 7.21
N ASP A 14 31.28 -27.44 6.05
CA ASP A 14 32.22 -28.28 5.29
C ASP A 14 31.70 -29.71 5.05
N GLY A 15 30.39 -29.84 4.81
CA GLY A 15 29.72 -31.12 4.56
C GLY A 15 29.54 -32.01 5.79
N VAL A 16 29.81 -31.49 7.01
CA VAL A 16 29.55 -32.19 8.27
C VAL A 16 28.38 -31.53 8.98
N GLU A 17 27.30 -32.28 9.18
CA GLU A 17 26.14 -31.85 9.95
C GLU A 17 26.39 -32.11 11.44
N ARG A 18 26.12 -31.11 12.27
CA ARG A 18 26.11 -31.25 13.72
C ARG A 18 24.78 -30.77 14.28
N GLU A 19 24.18 -31.58 15.14
CA GLU A 19 22.93 -31.23 15.83
C GLU A 19 23.13 -31.30 17.34
N VAL A 20 22.61 -30.32 18.07
CA VAL A 20 22.41 -30.44 19.52
C VAL A 20 20.96 -30.18 19.89
N GLU A 21 20.42 -31.08 20.71
CA GLU A 21 19.09 -30.93 21.31
C GLU A 21 19.21 -30.66 22.80
N PHE A 22 18.51 -29.63 23.26
CA PHE A 22 18.25 -29.35 24.66
C PHE A 22 16.79 -29.67 24.97
N ARG A 23 16.55 -30.49 26.00
CA ARG A 23 15.21 -30.73 26.54
C ARG A 23 15.18 -30.48 28.04
N GLU A 24 14.15 -29.76 28.48
CA GLU A 24 13.79 -29.75 29.90
C GLU A 24 13.22 -31.13 30.28
N ASN A 25 13.76 -31.69 31.37
CA ASN A 25 13.27 -32.92 31.96
C ASN A 25 13.40 -32.83 33.49
N ASN A 26 12.26 -32.73 34.19
CA ASN A 26 12.16 -32.71 35.65
C ASN A 26 13.09 -31.68 36.33
N GLY A 27 13.14 -30.46 35.81
CA GLY A 27 13.97 -29.36 36.34
C GLY A 27 15.42 -29.40 35.89
N THR A 28 15.83 -30.38 35.09
CA THR A 28 17.19 -30.48 34.51
C THR A 28 17.16 -30.29 32.99
N ILE A 29 18.27 -29.87 32.39
CA ILE A 29 18.41 -29.78 30.92
C ILE A 29 19.20 -30.99 30.45
N GLN A 30 18.54 -31.88 29.72
CA GLN A 30 19.17 -32.97 28.99
C GLN A 30 19.74 -32.45 27.68
N ARG A 31 20.91 -32.96 27.30
CA ARG A 31 21.64 -32.61 26.07
C ARG A 31 21.91 -33.87 25.27
N ARG A 32 21.52 -33.86 24.00
CA ARG A 32 21.86 -34.92 23.04
C ARG A 32 22.57 -34.26 21.86
N PHE A 33 23.55 -34.95 21.30
CA PHE A 33 24.44 -34.42 20.27
C PHE A 33 24.61 -35.43 19.16
N TRP A 34 24.54 -34.99 17.91
CA TRP A 34 24.72 -35.83 16.74
C TRP A 34 25.75 -35.22 15.79
N VAL A 35 26.45 -36.10 15.07
CA VAL A 35 27.33 -35.75 13.96
C VAL A 35 26.94 -36.65 12.78
N ASP A 36 26.53 -36.05 11.67
CA ASP A 36 26.04 -36.75 10.47
C ASP A 36 24.93 -37.78 10.79
N GLY A 37 24.02 -37.43 11.70
CA GLY A 37 22.91 -38.26 12.15
C GLY A 37 23.25 -39.29 13.24
N ASP A 38 24.53 -39.52 13.54
CA ASP A 38 24.97 -40.48 14.57
C ASP A 38 25.08 -39.81 15.94
N GLU A 39 24.43 -40.38 16.95
CA GLU A 39 24.47 -39.84 18.31
C GLU A 39 25.85 -40.01 18.94
N GLN A 40 26.41 -38.91 19.43
CA GLN A 40 27.72 -38.82 20.05
C GLN A 40 27.61 -38.28 21.48
N THR A 41 28.65 -38.50 22.29
CA THR A 41 28.71 -37.93 23.65
C THR A 41 28.86 -36.41 23.57
N PHE A 42 28.10 -35.67 24.39
CA PHE A 42 28.27 -34.22 24.55
C PHE A 42 29.56 -33.92 25.34
N ASP A 43 30.70 -33.92 24.65
CA ASP A 43 32.05 -33.77 25.21
C ASP A 43 32.61 -32.33 25.04
N ALA A 44 33.91 -32.15 25.29
CA ALA A 44 34.58 -30.86 25.13
C ALA A 44 34.56 -30.34 23.67
N ARG A 45 34.54 -31.22 22.67
CA ARG A 45 34.43 -30.84 21.25
C ARG A 45 33.04 -30.32 20.93
N ALA A 46 32.00 -31.02 21.39
CA ALA A 46 30.61 -30.56 21.27
C ALA A 46 30.40 -29.21 21.96
N THR A 47 30.97 -29.03 23.15
CA THR A 47 30.91 -27.76 23.90
C THR A 47 31.62 -26.63 23.14
N THR A 48 32.81 -26.89 22.57
CA THR A 48 33.58 -25.89 21.80
C THR A 48 32.85 -25.48 20.52
N TRP A 49 32.37 -26.47 19.75
CA TRP A 49 31.58 -26.23 18.54
C TRP A 49 30.32 -25.42 18.84
N LEU A 50 29.58 -25.78 19.88
CA LEU A 50 28.38 -25.04 20.28
C LEU A 50 28.71 -23.61 20.67
N GLY A 51 29.79 -23.41 21.43
CA GLY A 51 30.25 -22.06 21.82
C GLY A 51 30.61 -21.18 20.62
N GLN A 52 31.13 -21.76 19.55
CA GLN A 52 31.46 -21.07 18.30
C GLN A 52 30.22 -20.84 17.41
N THR A 53 29.27 -21.77 17.40
CA THR A 53 28.12 -21.77 16.48
C THR A 53 26.94 -20.97 17.02
N LEU A 54 26.68 -21.05 18.33
CA LEU A 54 25.52 -20.41 18.96
C LEU A 54 25.44 -18.89 18.71
N PRO A 55 26.54 -18.10 18.77
CA PRO A 55 26.47 -16.67 18.47
C PRO A 55 25.90 -16.37 17.08
N THR A 56 26.30 -17.16 16.08
CA THR A 56 25.84 -17.06 14.68
C THR A 56 24.37 -17.47 14.57
N VAL A 57 24.00 -18.65 15.08
CA VAL A 57 22.60 -19.14 15.02
C VAL A 57 21.63 -18.14 15.64
N VAL A 58 21.98 -17.60 16.80
CA VAL A 58 21.12 -16.64 17.50
C VAL A 58 21.09 -15.29 16.77
N LYS A 59 22.17 -14.91 16.07
CA LYS A 59 22.21 -13.72 15.22
C LYS A 59 21.32 -13.90 13.97
N GLU A 60 21.45 -15.01 13.27
CA GLU A 60 20.70 -15.31 12.03
C GLU A 60 19.21 -15.58 12.26
N SER A 61 18.85 -16.11 13.44
CA SER A 61 17.44 -16.37 13.80
C SER A 61 16.70 -15.15 14.33
N GLY A 62 17.36 -14.02 14.58
CA GLY A 62 16.72 -12.87 15.25
C GLY A 62 16.39 -13.11 16.73
N PHE A 63 16.71 -14.28 17.29
CA PHE A 63 16.35 -14.60 18.67
C PHE A 63 16.97 -13.61 19.65
N ASN A 64 16.12 -12.99 20.47
CA ASN A 64 16.52 -12.01 21.47
C ASN A 64 17.38 -10.87 20.85
N ALA A 65 16.95 -10.37 19.69
CA ALA A 65 17.62 -9.29 18.97
C ALA A 65 17.73 -8.00 19.80
N GLU A 66 16.72 -7.65 20.59
CA GLU A 66 16.68 -6.36 21.29
C GLU A 66 17.82 -6.15 22.30
N PRO A 67 18.08 -7.05 23.28
CA PRO A 67 19.24 -6.89 24.16
C PRO A 67 20.58 -6.88 23.42
N ARG A 68 20.65 -7.59 22.28
CA ARG A 68 21.85 -7.62 21.44
C ARG A 68 22.08 -6.27 20.77
N VAL A 69 21.04 -5.68 20.17
CA VAL A 69 21.11 -4.35 19.56
C VAL A 69 21.44 -3.28 20.60
N LYS A 70 20.81 -3.31 21.79
CA LYS A 70 21.17 -2.43 22.92
C LYS A 70 22.66 -2.52 23.25
N ARG A 71 23.22 -3.73 23.31
CA ARG A 71 24.66 -3.92 23.53
C ARG A 71 25.51 -3.33 22.39
N TRP A 72 25.14 -3.53 21.14
CA TRP A 72 25.87 -2.95 20.00
C TRP A 72 25.84 -1.41 20.03
N LEU A 73 24.70 -0.82 20.40
CA LEU A 73 24.55 0.61 20.61
C LEU A 73 25.47 1.13 21.72
N THR A 74 25.56 0.44 22.87
CA THR A 74 26.50 0.82 23.94
C THR A 74 27.97 0.70 23.51
N GLN A 75 28.29 -0.27 22.66
CA GLN A 75 29.68 -0.57 22.26
C GLN A 75 30.23 0.35 21.17
N GLY A 76 29.37 0.98 20.36
CA GLY A 76 29.83 1.84 19.26
C GLY A 76 28.72 2.63 18.55
N GLY A 77 27.61 2.86 19.24
CA GLY A 77 26.47 3.61 18.73
C GLY A 77 25.77 2.95 17.55
N VAL A 78 24.99 3.76 16.83
CA VAL A 78 24.20 3.33 15.67
C VAL A 78 25.09 2.75 14.57
N ALA A 79 26.28 3.32 14.34
CA ALA A 79 27.22 2.85 13.33
C ALA A 79 27.64 1.38 13.55
N ASN A 80 27.94 1.02 14.80
CA ASN A 80 28.24 -0.37 15.15
C ASN A 80 27.01 -1.27 14.97
N ALA A 81 25.83 -0.84 15.43
CA ALA A 81 24.60 -1.62 15.24
C ALA A 81 24.32 -1.89 13.75
N ILE A 82 24.41 -0.88 12.88
CA ILE A 82 24.27 -1.01 11.43
C ILE A 82 25.27 -2.04 10.87
N SER A 83 26.54 -1.94 11.23
CA SER A 83 27.57 -2.88 10.76
C SER A 83 27.29 -4.33 11.17
N GLN A 84 26.77 -4.54 12.39
CA GLN A 84 26.43 -5.87 12.88
C GLN A 84 25.20 -6.44 12.18
N ILE A 85 24.21 -5.59 11.87
CA ILE A 85 23.00 -5.97 11.15
C ILE A 85 23.31 -6.30 9.68
N LYS A 86 24.18 -5.52 9.02
CA LYS A 86 24.63 -5.77 7.64
C LYS A 86 25.26 -7.14 7.43
N SER A 87 25.84 -7.71 8.48
CA SER A 87 26.48 -9.04 8.42
C SER A 87 25.54 -10.18 8.80
N ILE A 88 24.22 -9.94 8.86
CA ILE A 88 23.18 -10.96 9.01
C ILE A 88 22.73 -11.39 7.61
N ASN A 89 22.81 -12.69 7.33
CA ASN A 89 22.44 -13.24 6.02
C ASN A 89 20.93 -13.50 5.91
N SER A 90 20.31 -13.94 7.00
CA SER A 90 18.87 -14.18 7.07
C SER A 90 18.07 -12.87 6.98
N ASP A 91 17.14 -12.76 6.02
CA ASP A 91 16.25 -11.61 5.91
C ASP A 91 15.41 -11.42 7.18
N TYR A 92 14.84 -12.51 7.71
CA TYR A 92 14.09 -12.50 8.97
C TYR A 92 14.95 -12.04 10.14
N GLY A 93 16.16 -12.60 10.26
CA GLY A 93 17.11 -12.21 11.29
C GLY A 93 17.46 -10.73 11.17
N ARG A 94 17.69 -10.24 9.96
CA ARG A 94 17.99 -8.83 9.69
C ARG A 94 16.83 -7.93 10.09
N ARG A 95 15.59 -8.24 9.69
CA ARG A 95 14.38 -7.50 10.09
C ARG A 95 14.27 -7.43 11.61
N GLU A 96 14.38 -8.55 12.33
CA GLU A 96 14.27 -8.55 13.80
C GLU A 96 15.26 -7.58 14.46
N HIS A 97 16.48 -7.49 13.93
CA HIS A 97 17.48 -6.55 14.44
C HIS A 97 17.23 -5.10 13.98
N LEU A 98 16.70 -4.87 12.78
CA LEU A 98 16.28 -3.54 12.30
C LEU A 98 15.12 -2.99 13.15
N VAL A 99 14.11 -3.82 13.43
CA VAL A 99 13.00 -3.49 14.33
C VAL A 99 13.51 -3.14 15.72
N ALA A 100 14.43 -3.95 16.26
CA ALA A 100 15.06 -3.67 17.55
C ALA A 100 15.87 -2.37 17.54
N LEU A 101 16.56 -2.04 16.44
CA LEU A 101 17.28 -0.77 16.29
C LEU A 101 16.30 0.42 16.29
N ALA A 102 15.24 0.36 15.49
CA ALA A 102 14.22 1.39 15.42
C ALA A 102 13.61 1.67 16.80
N LYS A 103 13.20 0.63 17.54
CA LYS A 103 12.63 0.75 18.89
C LYS A 103 13.55 1.40 19.93
N ASN A 104 14.87 1.39 19.70
CA ASN A 104 15.85 1.86 20.66
C ASN A 104 16.57 3.15 20.23
N THR A 105 16.28 3.66 19.03
CA THR A 105 16.91 4.89 18.52
C THR A 105 15.96 5.65 17.61
N ASN A 106 15.83 6.96 17.84
CA ASN A 106 15.18 7.84 16.87
C ASN A 106 16.20 8.19 15.78
N LEU A 107 16.04 7.55 14.61
CA LEU A 107 16.90 7.73 13.45
C LEU A 107 16.40 8.91 12.60
N SER A 108 17.32 9.65 11.97
CA SER A 108 16.98 10.73 11.03
C SER A 108 18.10 10.99 10.04
N GLY A 109 17.79 11.70 8.96
CA GLY A 109 18.75 12.15 7.95
C GLY A 109 19.55 11.01 7.31
N ALA A 110 20.84 11.25 7.07
CA ALA A 110 21.73 10.28 6.43
C ALA A 110 21.83 8.93 7.17
N THR A 111 21.73 8.94 8.50
CA THR A 111 21.77 7.71 9.29
C THR A 111 20.51 6.86 9.06
N LEU A 112 19.34 7.49 8.93
CA LEU A 112 18.11 6.77 8.60
C LEU A 112 18.20 6.14 7.20
N ASN A 113 18.71 6.87 6.21
CA ASN A 113 18.93 6.32 4.87
C ASN A 113 19.86 5.11 4.88
N GLN A 114 20.93 5.12 5.69
CA GLN A 114 21.80 3.94 5.84
C GLN A 114 21.04 2.73 6.40
N VAL A 115 20.10 2.93 7.32
CA VAL A 115 19.28 1.83 7.88
C VAL A 115 18.25 1.35 6.87
N VAL A 116 17.65 2.26 6.10
CA VAL A 116 16.76 1.93 4.98
C VAL A 116 17.50 1.13 3.90
N ASP A 117 18.76 1.46 3.60
CA ASP A 117 19.59 0.69 2.67
C ASP A 117 19.84 -0.74 3.17
N VAL A 118 20.07 -0.91 4.47
CA VAL A 118 20.23 -2.25 5.08
C VAL A 118 18.94 -3.07 5.00
N ALA A 119 17.78 -2.42 5.19
CA ALA A 119 16.49 -3.05 4.93
C ALA A 119 16.35 -3.41 3.45
N ALA A 120 16.80 -2.53 2.54
CA ALA A 120 16.66 -2.75 1.12
C ALA A 120 17.50 -3.91 0.58
N ASP A 121 18.59 -4.26 1.27
CA ASP A 121 19.42 -5.42 0.97
C ASP A 121 18.73 -6.76 1.30
N THR A 122 17.50 -6.78 1.85
CA THR A 122 16.73 -8.03 2.01
C THR A 122 16.09 -8.47 0.69
N SER A 123 16.08 -9.78 0.46
CA SER A 123 15.45 -10.36 -0.74
C SER A 123 13.92 -10.43 -0.64
N SER A 124 13.39 -10.62 0.57
CA SER A 124 11.96 -10.66 0.83
C SER A 124 11.34 -9.26 0.90
N ASP A 125 10.35 -9.00 0.05
CA ASP A 125 9.57 -7.76 0.06
C ASP A 125 8.81 -7.56 1.37
N TYR A 126 8.35 -8.66 1.99
CA TYR A 126 7.69 -8.64 3.30
C TYR A 126 8.65 -8.18 4.41
N GLU A 127 9.89 -8.69 4.41
CA GLU A 127 10.90 -8.36 5.42
C GLU A 127 11.39 -6.92 5.25
N PHE A 128 11.50 -6.45 4.00
CA PHE A 128 11.73 -5.05 3.67
C PHE A 128 10.61 -4.17 4.24
N ARG A 129 9.35 -4.41 3.85
CA ARG A 129 8.21 -3.60 4.32
C ARG A 129 8.15 -3.56 5.84
N SER A 130 8.20 -4.73 6.49
CA SER A 130 8.08 -4.83 7.94
C SER A 130 9.21 -4.11 8.68
N SER A 131 10.40 -4.03 8.07
CA SER A 131 11.50 -3.20 8.59
C SER A 131 11.18 -1.70 8.47
N ILE A 132 10.63 -1.27 7.32
CA ILE A 132 10.26 0.13 7.08
C ILE A 132 9.12 0.59 8.00
N GLU A 133 8.10 -0.23 8.22
CA GLU A 133 6.99 0.07 9.16
C GLU A 133 7.51 0.35 10.58
N ALA A 134 8.46 -0.46 11.05
CA ALA A 134 9.09 -0.22 12.34
C ALA A 134 9.90 1.08 12.37
N LEU A 135 10.51 1.47 11.24
CA LEU A 135 11.18 2.76 11.14
C LEU A 135 10.16 3.91 11.17
N PHE A 136 9.06 3.84 10.42
CA PHE A 136 8.00 4.85 10.46
C PHE A 136 7.45 5.07 11.88
N ALA A 137 7.30 4.00 12.66
CA ALA A 137 6.79 4.08 14.03
C ALA A 137 7.77 4.74 15.04
N HIS A 138 9.08 4.77 14.77
CA HIS A 138 10.09 5.13 15.78
C HIS A 138 11.15 6.15 15.33
N SER A 139 11.16 6.53 14.05
CA SER A 139 12.17 7.40 13.45
C SER A 139 11.55 8.68 12.89
N THR A 140 12.39 9.68 12.62
CA THR A 140 11.96 10.97 12.05
C THR A 140 12.32 11.03 10.58
N PHE A 141 11.31 11.09 9.72
CA PHE A 141 11.47 11.17 8.26
C PHE A 141 11.30 12.61 7.76
N GLY A 142 12.33 13.15 7.10
CA GLY A 142 12.22 14.29 6.20
C GLY A 142 11.81 13.86 4.80
N ASP A 143 11.52 14.81 3.93
CA ASP A 143 11.01 14.52 2.57
C ASP A 143 12.04 13.75 1.73
N SER A 144 13.34 13.99 1.94
CA SER A 144 14.41 13.23 1.30
C SER A 144 14.45 11.76 1.73
N GLU A 145 14.25 11.48 3.02
CA GLU A 145 14.23 10.11 3.52
C GLU A 145 12.98 9.37 3.04
N LEU A 146 11.83 10.06 2.98
CA LEU A 146 10.59 9.50 2.39
C LEU A 146 10.77 9.16 0.91
N ALA A 147 11.34 10.08 0.13
CA ALA A 147 11.62 9.84 -1.28
C ALA A 147 12.54 8.62 -1.46
N HIS A 148 13.56 8.46 -0.60
CA HIS A 148 14.46 7.31 -0.64
C HIS A 148 13.74 5.99 -0.36
N VAL A 149 12.89 5.95 0.68
CA VAL A 149 12.05 4.77 0.96
C VAL A 149 11.21 4.41 -0.25
N PHE A 150 10.46 5.36 -0.81
CA PHE A 150 9.56 5.08 -1.94
C PHE A 150 10.31 4.67 -3.21
N GLN A 151 11.48 5.23 -3.49
CA GLN A 151 12.33 4.79 -4.61
C GLN A 151 12.78 3.34 -4.47
N LEU A 152 13.06 2.89 -3.24
CA LEU A 152 13.41 1.50 -2.96
C LEU A 152 12.18 0.57 -2.97
N THR A 153 11.02 1.07 -2.55
CA THR A 153 9.73 0.36 -2.64
C THR A 153 9.31 0.14 -4.09
N ALA A 154 9.49 1.12 -4.97
CA ALA A 154 9.13 1.01 -6.40
C ALA A 154 9.89 -0.14 -7.11
N LYS A 155 11.07 -0.50 -6.61
CA LYS A 155 11.89 -1.61 -7.13
C LYS A 155 11.46 -2.99 -6.61
N ARG A 156 10.53 -3.05 -5.65
CA ARG A 156 10.02 -4.31 -5.10
C ARG A 156 9.13 -5.03 -6.11
N THR A 157 8.93 -6.33 -5.90
CA THR A 157 8.19 -7.17 -6.85
C THR A 157 6.72 -7.29 -6.47
N SER A 158 6.41 -7.46 -5.19
CA SER A 158 5.05 -7.67 -4.69
C SER A 158 4.27 -6.35 -4.59
N ASP A 159 3.27 -6.19 -5.45
CA ASP A 159 2.37 -5.03 -5.41
C ASP A 159 1.57 -4.95 -4.11
N PHE A 160 1.23 -6.10 -3.52
CA PHE A 160 0.60 -6.16 -2.20
C PHE A 160 1.47 -5.57 -1.10
N GLU A 161 2.77 -5.88 -1.09
CA GLU A 161 3.72 -5.33 -0.12
C GLU A 161 3.97 -3.84 -0.39
N LYS A 162 4.02 -3.42 -1.66
CA LYS A 162 4.07 -1.99 -2.03
C LYS A 162 2.86 -1.24 -1.49
N ARG A 163 1.63 -1.70 -1.77
CA ARG A 163 0.38 -1.07 -1.31
C ARG A 163 0.35 -0.97 0.21
N THR A 164 0.65 -2.08 0.91
CA THR A 164 0.66 -2.09 2.39
C THR A 164 1.65 -1.05 2.95
N LEU A 165 2.83 -0.90 2.34
CA LEU A 165 3.79 0.11 2.75
C LEU A 165 3.26 1.52 2.49
N LEU A 166 2.60 1.78 1.36
CA LEU A 166 2.02 3.08 1.03
C LEU A 166 0.90 3.47 2.01
N GLU A 167 0.04 2.54 2.39
CA GLU A 167 -1.01 2.75 3.40
C GLU A 167 -0.42 3.07 4.78
N ASN A 168 0.55 2.27 5.23
CA ASN A 168 1.20 2.55 6.51
C ASN A 168 1.92 3.91 6.50
N ALA A 169 2.53 4.28 5.37
CA ALA A 169 3.10 5.61 5.21
C ALA A 169 2.03 6.71 5.33
N SER A 170 0.83 6.51 4.77
CA SER A 170 -0.30 7.44 4.88
C SER A 170 -0.70 7.69 6.33
N ASP A 171 -0.81 6.62 7.14
CA ASP A 171 -1.15 6.71 8.57
C ASP A 171 -0.13 7.51 9.40
N HIS A 172 1.15 7.46 9.01
CA HIS A 172 2.24 8.09 9.76
C HIS A 172 2.60 9.50 9.27
N LEU A 173 2.37 9.81 8.00
CA LEU A 173 2.91 11.01 7.35
C LEU A 173 1.84 11.98 6.87
N GLY A 174 0.60 11.51 6.71
CA GLY A 174 -0.56 12.32 6.35
C GLY A 174 -0.36 13.15 5.08
N ALA A 175 -0.79 14.41 5.12
CA ALA A 175 -0.81 15.32 3.97
C ALA A 175 0.56 15.55 3.29
N ARG A 176 1.69 15.20 3.95
CA ARG A 176 3.03 15.27 3.33
C ARG A 176 3.15 14.38 2.09
N LEU A 177 2.33 13.33 1.98
CA LEU A 177 2.33 12.43 0.82
C LEU A 177 1.68 13.02 -0.42
N ILE A 178 0.77 13.99 -0.27
CA ILE A 178 -0.01 14.54 -1.40
C ILE A 178 0.93 15.15 -2.48
N GLY A 179 2.03 15.77 -2.04
CA GLY A 179 3.06 16.34 -2.92
C GLY A 179 4.23 15.40 -3.25
N SER A 180 4.19 14.14 -2.83
CA SER A 180 5.31 13.20 -2.99
C SER A 180 5.29 12.50 -4.34
N GLU A 181 6.04 13.00 -5.32
CA GLU A 181 6.22 12.33 -6.62
C GLU A 181 6.78 10.91 -6.47
N ALA A 182 7.65 10.68 -5.49
CA ALA A 182 8.21 9.36 -5.22
C ALA A 182 7.14 8.36 -4.74
N TRP A 183 6.13 8.81 -3.98
CA TRP A 183 5.01 7.96 -3.57
C TRP A 183 4.16 7.53 -4.78
N PHE A 184 3.86 8.47 -5.68
CA PHE A 184 3.13 8.17 -6.92
C PHE A 184 3.95 7.27 -7.87
N ALA A 185 5.28 7.43 -7.92
CA ALA A 185 6.14 6.53 -8.70
C ALA A 185 6.05 5.06 -8.22
N VAL A 186 5.72 4.81 -6.95
CA VAL A 186 5.45 3.44 -6.48
C VAL A 186 4.18 2.89 -7.12
N ILE A 187 3.12 3.68 -7.19
CA ILE A 187 1.85 3.29 -7.85
C ILE A 187 2.07 3.04 -9.34
N GLU A 188 2.84 3.90 -10.01
CA GLU A 188 3.22 3.71 -11.41
C GLU A 188 3.97 2.38 -11.63
N SER A 189 4.81 1.98 -10.66
CA SER A 189 5.56 0.71 -10.70
C SER A 189 4.72 -0.53 -10.41
N MET A 190 3.50 -0.39 -9.91
CA MET A 190 2.62 -1.52 -9.64
C MET A 190 2.04 -2.06 -10.95
N THR A 191 1.68 -3.34 -10.97
CA THR A 191 1.02 -4.00 -12.10
C THR A 191 -0.44 -4.36 -11.82
N SER A 192 -0.79 -4.57 -10.55
CA SER A 192 -2.17 -4.85 -10.13
C SER A 192 -2.99 -3.56 -9.99
N ASP A 193 -4.01 -3.42 -10.82
CA ASP A 193 -4.99 -2.32 -10.77
C ASP A 193 -5.77 -2.27 -9.46
N PHE A 194 -6.06 -3.43 -8.87
CA PHE A 194 -6.67 -3.53 -7.54
C PHE A 194 -5.77 -2.87 -6.49
N GLU A 195 -4.47 -3.20 -6.48
CA GLU A 195 -3.52 -2.65 -5.51
C GLU A 195 -3.29 -1.14 -5.76
N ARG A 196 -3.25 -0.70 -7.04
CA ARG A 196 -3.19 0.72 -7.41
C ARG A 196 -4.40 1.49 -6.88
N ARG A 197 -5.62 0.98 -7.10
CA ARG A 197 -6.83 1.59 -6.56
C ARG A 197 -6.76 1.70 -5.05
N THR A 198 -6.50 0.61 -4.35
CA THR A 198 -6.52 0.60 -2.87
C THR A 198 -5.44 1.52 -2.29
N ALA A 199 -4.27 1.61 -2.91
CA ALA A 199 -3.27 2.61 -2.52
C ALA A 199 -3.79 4.05 -2.69
N LEU A 200 -4.47 4.36 -3.80
CA LEU A 200 -5.07 5.68 -4.05
C LEU A 200 -6.24 6.00 -3.11
N GLU A 201 -7.04 5.01 -2.73
CA GLU A 201 -8.12 5.15 -1.74
C GLU A 201 -7.57 5.60 -0.38
N SER A 202 -6.39 5.12 0.02
CA SER A 202 -5.75 5.55 1.27
C SER A 202 -5.50 7.06 1.32
N LEU A 203 -5.27 7.71 0.16
CA LEU A 203 -5.14 9.16 0.11
C LEU A 203 -6.47 9.85 0.42
N LEU A 204 -7.61 9.28 0.02
CA LEU A 204 -8.93 9.87 0.28
C LEU A 204 -9.31 9.83 1.77
N GLU A 205 -8.67 8.99 2.57
CA GLU A 205 -8.90 8.89 4.01
C GLU A 205 -8.18 9.99 4.80
N LEU A 206 -7.14 10.60 4.22
CA LEU A 206 -6.33 11.64 4.87
C LEU A 206 -7.11 12.95 5.05
N GLN A 207 -6.81 13.64 6.16
CA GLN A 207 -7.33 14.97 6.47
C GLN A 207 -6.26 16.07 6.26
N PRO A 208 -6.66 17.29 5.84
CA PRO A 208 -8.00 17.66 5.38
C PRO A 208 -8.29 17.13 3.97
N LYS A 209 -9.57 16.88 3.68
CA LYS A 209 -10.02 16.54 2.33
C LYS A 209 -10.15 17.81 1.48
N ASP A 210 -9.18 18.07 0.62
CA ASP A 210 -9.15 19.27 -0.22
C ASP A 210 -9.11 18.98 -1.72
N GLY A 211 -9.35 20.02 -2.53
CA GLY A 211 -9.38 19.88 -3.98
C GLY A 211 -8.05 19.44 -4.59
N THR A 212 -6.91 19.74 -3.97
CA THR A 212 -5.58 19.35 -4.48
C THR A 212 -5.41 17.84 -4.36
N GLN A 213 -5.76 17.28 -3.21
CA GLN A 213 -5.74 15.84 -2.97
C GLN A 213 -6.64 15.09 -3.95
N ILE A 214 -7.86 15.57 -4.16
CA ILE A 214 -8.81 14.96 -5.10
C ILE A 214 -8.30 15.05 -6.53
N LEU A 215 -7.75 16.19 -6.95
CA LEU A 215 -7.13 16.33 -8.28
C LEU A 215 -5.97 15.34 -8.48
N ARG A 216 -5.16 15.08 -7.45
CA ARG A 216 -4.08 14.09 -7.52
C ARG A 216 -4.61 12.66 -7.69
N VAL A 217 -5.64 12.28 -6.93
CA VAL A 217 -6.28 10.96 -7.07
C VAL A 217 -6.92 10.81 -8.44
N LEU A 218 -7.65 11.82 -8.91
CA LEU A 218 -8.28 11.82 -10.23
C LEU A 218 -7.25 11.73 -11.37
N ALA A 219 -6.14 12.46 -11.27
CA ALA A 219 -5.06 12.37 -12.25
C ALA A 219 -4.40 10.99 -12.29
N ALA A 220 -4.35 10.28 -11.16
CA ALA A 220 -3.78 8.95 -11.04
C ALA A 220 -4.71 7.83 -11.52
N THR A 221 -6.02 8.10 -11.72
CA THR A 221 -6.97 7.13 -12.31
C THR A 221 -6.50 6.62 -13.67
N LYS A 222 -5.74 7.42 -14.43
CA LYS A 222 -5.15 7.04 -15.71
C LYS A 222 -4.18 5.85 -15.64
N LEU A 223 -3.68 5.54 -14.43
CA LEU A 223 -2.80 4.41 -14.18
C LEU A 223 -3.57 3.12 -13.96
N ILE A 224 -4.90 3.16 -13.83
CA ILE A 224 -5.73 1.98 -13.65
C ILE A 224 -6.27 1.58 -15.03
N GLU A 225 -5.95 0.37 -15.50
CA GLU A 225 -6.36 -0.11 -16.82
C GLU A 225 -7.75 -0.76 -16.78
N SER A 226 -8.08 -1.46 -15.68
CA SER A 226 -9.39 -2.05 -15.45
C SER A 226 -10.46 -0.97 -15.21
N ASP A 227 -11.41 -0.85 -16.13
CA ASP A 227 -12.57 0.05 -15.98
C ASP A 227 -13.33 -0.19 -14.66
N PHE A 228 -13.44 -1.44 -14.24
CA PHE A 228 -14.12 -1.81 -12.99
C PHE A 228 -13.41 -1.21 -11.78
N GLU A 229 -12.07 -1.30 -11.72
CA GLU A 229 -11.28 -0.75 -10.62
C GLU A 229 -11.29 0.80 -10.71
N ALA A 230 -11.13 1.37 -11.91
CA ALA A 230 -11.17 2.81 -12.11
C ALA A 230 -12.53 3.42 -11.71
N ARG A 231 -13.64 2.80 -12.13
CA ARG A 231 -14.99 3.16 -11.67
C ARG A 231 -15.11 3.04 -10.16
N THR A 232 -14.64 1.96 -9.55
CA THR A 232 -14.72 1.77 -8.08
C THR A 232 -14.06 2.93 -7.34
N LEU A 233 -12.88 3.37 -7.80
CA LEU A 233 -12.22 4.57 -7.26
C LEU A 233 -13.06 5.84 -7.45
N LEU A 234 -13.63 6.04 -8.65
CA LEU A 234 -14.47 7.21 -8.94
C LEU A 234 -15.72 7.28 -8.06
N GLN A 235 -16.31 6.13 -7.71
CA GLN A 235 -17.44 6.08 -6.77
C GLN A 235 -17.04 6.54 -5.36
N GLN A 236 -15.82 6.26 -4.91
CA GLN A 236 -15.30 6.76 -3.64
C GLN A 236 -14.96 8.26 -3.70
N VAL A 237 -14.58 8.77 -4.88
CA VAL A 237 -14.28 10.19 -5.08
C VAL A 237 -15.55 11.04 -5.17
N ALA A 238 -16.61 10.54 -5.79
CA ALA A 238 -17.87 11.27 -6.01
C ALA A 238 -18.42 12.01 -4.76
N PRO A 239 -18.57 11.37 -3.58
CA PRO A 239 -19.06 12.05 -2.37
C PRO A 239 -18.10 13.07 -1.77
N LEU A 240 -16.86 13.15 -2.27
CA LEU A 240 -15.83 14.05 -1.77
C LEU A 240 -15.64 15.30 -2.65
N LEU A 241 -16.31 15.39 -3.79
CA LEU A 241 -16.09 16.46 -4.76
C LEU A 241 -16.48 17.84 -4.19
N PRO A 242 -15.52 18.78 -4.02
CA PRO A 242 -15.84 20.14 -3.63
C PRO A 242 -16.57 20.88 -4.76
N ALA A 243 -17.18 22.02 -4.44
CA ALA A 243 -17.68 22.98 -5.42
C ALA A 243 -16.49 23.66 -6.13
N SER A 244 -15.90 22.98 -7.11
CA SER A 244 -14.73 23.44 -7.85
C SER A 244 -14.79 22.98 -9.30
N ALA A 245 -14.76 23.94 -10.22
CA ALA A 245 -14.82 23.66 -11.65
C ALA A 245 -13.66 22.76 -12.13
N ALA A 246 -12.45 22.99 -11.62
CA ALA A 246 -11.29 22.18 -11.96
C ALA A 246 -11.44 20.72 -11.51
N VAL A 247 -12.04 20.49 -10.34
CA VAL A 247 -12.25 19.14 -9.82
C VAL A 247 -13.38 18.43 -10.59
N THR A 248 -14.47 19.12 -10.90
CA THR A 248 -15.55 18.58 -11.74
C THR A 248 -15.07 18.22 -13.14
N GLU A 249 -14.25 19.09 -13.75
CA GLU A 249 -13.64 18.81 -15.06
C GLU A 249 -12.73 17.57 -15.00
N ALA A 250 -11.85 17.48 -14.01
CA ALA A 250 -10.97 16.33 -13.82
C ALA A 250 -11.76 15.01 -13.60
N PHE A 251 -12.87 15.08 -12.87
CA PHE A 251 -13.75 13.92 -12.66
C PHE A 251 -14.41 13.47 -13.98
N GLY A 252 -14.91 14.42 -14.77
CA GLY A 252 -15.44 14.13 -16.12
C GLY A 252 -14.38 13.54 -17.05
N GLN A 253 -13.15 14.08 -17.03
CA GLN A 253 -12.03 13.52 -17.79
C GLN A 253 -11.72 12.08 -17.36
N ALA A 254 -11.75 11.77 -16.07
CA ALA A 254 -11.52 10.41 -15.59
C ALA A 254 -12.63 9.44 -16.07
N ILE A 255 -13.91 9.83 -15.99
CA ILE A 255 -15.02 9.04 -16.57
C ILE A 255 -14.82 8.82 -18.07
N SER A 256 -14.35 9.85 -18.79
CA SER A 256 -14.17 9.79 -20.24
C SER A 256 -13.13 8.75 -20.69
N ARG A 257 -12.30 8.25 -19.78
CA ARG A 257 -11.29 7.22 -20.03
C ARG A 257 -11.78 5.79 -19.86
N LEU A 258 -12.93 5.57 -19.24
CA LEU A 258 -13.49 4.24 -19.05
C LEU A 258 -13.97 3.71 -20.41
N ASP A 259 -13.56 2.53 -20.86
CA ASP A 259 -14.01 2.04 -22.18
C ASP A 259 -15.45 1.48 -22.13
N SER A 260 -15.83 0.88 -21.02
CA SER A 260 -17.15 0.28 -20.81
C SER A 260 -18.23 1.32 -20.48
N ASP A 261 -19.27 1.40 -21.32
CA ASP A 261 -20.45 2.23 -21.06
C ASP A 261 -21.17 1.87 -19.76
N PHE A 262 -21.17 0.59 -19.39
CA PHE A 262 -21.74 0.14 -18.12
C PHE A 262 -20.98 0.77 -16.94
N GLU A 263 -19.65 0.74 -16.99
CA GLU A 263 -18.82 1.31 -15.91
C GLU A 263 -18.92 2.85 -15.89
N ARG A 264 -19.04 3.49 -17.06
CA ARG A 264 -19.36 4.93 -17.18
C ARG A 264 -20.69 5.26 -16.51
N ARG A 265 -21.76 4.51 -16.79
CA ARG A 265 -23.07 4.70 -16.17
C ARG A 265 -22.94 4.66 -14.67
N GLU A 266 -22.36 3.60 -14.12
CA GLU A 266 -22.26 3.42 -12.66
C GLU A 266 -21.46 4.54 -11.96
N ALA A 267 -20.40 5.06 -12.60
CA ALA A 267 -19.67 6.23 -12.08
C ALA A 267 -20.52 7.52 -12.14
N LEU A 268 -21.27 7.73 -13.24
CA LEU A 268 -22.15 8.89 -13.41
C LEU A 268 -23.32 8.87 -12.42
N LEU A 269 -23.93 7.71 -12.19
CA LEU A 269 -24.99 7.55 -11.20
C LEU A 269 -24.51 7.90 -9.80
N SER A 270 -23.29 7.49 -9.42
CA SER A 270 -22.71 7.85 -8.12
C SER A 270 -22.49 9.36 -7.94
N LEU A 271 -22.25 10.11 -9.03
CA LEU A 271 -22.18 11.58 -9.01
C LEU A 271 -23.59 12.18 -8.87
N ILE A 272 -24.57 11.67 -9.62
CA ILE A 272 -25.97 12.13 -9.59
C ILE A 272 -26.57 11.93 -8.19
N ASP A 273 -26.30 10.80 -7.55
CA ASP A 273 -26.79 10.45 -6.20
C ASP A 273 -26.34 11.41 -5.10
N GLN A 274 -25.31 12.23 -5.34
CA GLN A 274 -24.89 13.27 -4.39
C GLN A 274 -25.89 14.45 -4.31
N GLY A 275 -26.81 14.59 -5.28
CA GLY A 275 -27.91 15.56 -5.28
C GLY A 275 -27.51 17.02 -5.59
N ASP A 276 -26.25 17.40 -5.39
CA ASP A 276 -25.73 18.75 -5.68
C ASP A 276 -25.39 18.92 -7.18
N MET A 277 -26.40 18.76 -8.05
CA MET A 277 -26.24 18.88 -9.50
C MET A 277 -26.40 20.34 -9.97
N ASP A 278 -25.30 21.07 -10.02
CA ASP A 278 -25.24 22.39 -10.67
C ASP A 278 -25.09 22.28 -12.20
N ALA A 279 -25.20 23.41 -12.90
CA ALA A 279 -25.13 23.44 -14.36
C ALA A 279 -23.82 22.84 -14.91
N LEU A 280 -22.70 22.98 -14.20
CA LEU A 280 -21.42 22.43 -14.63
C LEU A 280 -21.39 20.90 -14.49
N ARG A 281 -21.79 20.37 -13.34
CA ARG A 281 -21.89 18.92 -13.11
C ARG A 281 -22.89 18.28 -14.06
N THR A 282 -24.05 18.91 -14.29
CA THR A 282 -25.02 18.43 -15.28
C THR A 282 -24.43 18.42 -16.68
N LYS A 283 -23.72 19.48 -17.09
CA LYS A 283 -23.03 19.51 -18.38
C LYS A 283 -21.99 18.39 -18.49
N THR A 284 -21.19 18.15 -17.44
CA THR A 284 -20.23 17.04 -17.40
C THR A 284 -20.89 15.68 -17.58
N VAL A 285 -22.03 15.44 -16.92
CA VAL A 285 -22.81 14.20 -17.09
C VAL A 285 -23.32 14.07 -18.52
N LEU A 286 -23.94 15.12 -19.07
CA LEU A 286 -24.48 15.09 -20.43
C LEU A 286 -23.40 14.90 -21.51
N ASP A 287 -22.23 15.53 -21.34
CA ASP A 287 -21.07 15.37 -22.22
C ASP A 287 -20.56 13.90 -22.18
N ALA A 288 -20.52 13.29 -21.00
CA ALA A 288 -20.14 11.88 -20.84
C ALA A 288 -21.17 10.92 -21.45
N VAL A 289 -22.47 11.16 -21.24
CA VAL A 289 -23.57 10.35 -21.82
C VAL A 289 -23.54 10.40 -23.34
N ARG A 290 -23.34 11.58 -23.94
CA ARG A 290 -23.22 11.72 -25.40
C ARG A 290 -22.08 10.89 -25.99
N ALA A 291 -21.02 10.65 -25.24
CA ALA A 291 -19.88 9.84 -25.70
C ALA A 291 -20.10 8.32 -25.59
N MET A 292 -21.12 7.86 -24.85
CA MET A 292 -21.39 6.43 -24.65
C MET A 292 -21.95 5.79 -25.92
N GLY A 293 -21.65 4.52 -26.20
CA GLY A 293 -22.18 3.82 -27.38
C GLY A 293 -23.58 3.22 -27.18
N SER A 294 -23.90 2.82 -25.96
CA SER A 294 -25.14 2.12 -25.60
C SER A 294 -26.27 3.08 -25.21
N ASP A 295 -27.31 3.17 -26.05
CA ASP A 295 -28.51 3.98 -25.74
C ASP A 295 -29.23 3.53 -24.47
N PHE A 296 -29.19 2.24 -24.14
CA PHE A 296 -29.74 1.72 -22.90
C PHE A 296 -29.04 2.32 -21.67
N GLU A 297 -27.71 2.33 -21.68
CA GLU A 297 -26.92 2.91 -20.59
C GLU A 297 -27.09 4.43 -20.53
N ARG A 298 -27.20 5.09 -21.70
CA ARG A 298 -27.53 6.53 -21.78
C ARG A 298 -28.88 6.82 -21.12
N ARG A 299 -29.93 6.04 -21.42
CA ARG A 299 -31.26 6.23 -20.82
C ARG A 299 -31.23 6.11 -19.31
N GLU A 300 -30.54 5.10 -18.77
CA GLU A 300 -30.44 4.90 -17.32
C GLU A 300 -29.87 6.14 -16.63
N VAL A 301 -28.75 6.69 -17.13
CA VAL A 301 -28.18 7.94 -16.57
C VAL A 301 -29.14 9.12 -16.70
N LEU A 302 -29.74 9.33 -17.87
CA LEU A 302 -30.62 10.47 -18.13
C LEU A 302 -31.91 10.42 -17.30
N THR A 303 -32.42 9.23 -17.02
CA THR A 303 -33.61 9.03 -16.19
C THR A 303 -33.36 9.47 -14.75
N GLU A 304 -32.19 9.13 -14.19
CA GLU A 304 -31.80 9.54 -12.83
C GLU A 304 -31.34 11.00 -12.76
N LEU A 305 -30.77 11.55 -13.84
CA LEU A 305 -30.37 12.96 -13.91
C LEU A 305 -31.58 13.92 -13.94
N ALA A 306 -32.64 13.55 -14.66
CA ALA A 306 -33.81 14.39 -14.89
C ALA A 306 -34.40 15.03 -13.60
N PRO A 307 -34.63 14.31 -12.49
CA PRO A 307 -35.21 14.90 -11.27
C PRO A 307 -34.30 15.86 -10.50
N VAL A 308 -32.98 15.83 -10.74
CA VAL A 308 -32.01 16.59 -9.93
C VAL A 308 -31.27 17.67 -10.72
N MET A 309 -31.33 17.67 -12.05
CA MET A 309 -30.72 18.71 -12.87
C MET A 309 -31.39 20.09 -12.69
N PRO A 310 -30.66 21.20 -12.89
CA PRO A 310 -31.26 22.53 -12.91
C PRO A 310 -32.36 22.67 -13.97
N SER A 311 -33.47 23.31 -13.62
CA SER A 311 -34.63 23.52 -14.52
C SER A 311 -34.45 24.67 -15.52
N ASP A 312 -33.23 25.18 -15.71
CA ASP A 312 -32.99 26.30 -16.61
C ASP A 312 -33.06 25.88 -18.09
N PRO A 313 -33.40 26.80 -19.01
CA PRO A 313 -33.58 26.47 -20.43
C PRO A 313 -32.33 25.92 -21.12
N GLU A 314 -31.13 26.32 -20.70
CA GLU A 314 -29.87 25.89 -21.31
C GLU A 314 -29.61 24.42 -20.98
N THR A 315 -29.72 24.07 -19.69
CA THR A 315 -29.58 22.69 -19.20
C THR A 315 -30.63 21.76 -19.81
N ARG A 316 -31.88 22.22 -19.94
CA ARG A 316 -32.95 21.48 -20.63
C ARG A 316 -32.66 21.27 -22.11
N SER A 317 -32.17 22.30 -22.81
CA SER A 317 -31.82 22.19 -24.23
C SER A 317 -30.67 21.22 -24.45
N ALA A 318 -29.68 21.20 -23.54
CA ALA A 318 -28.57 20.27 -23.60
C ALA A 318 -29.03 18.82 -23.42
N PHE A 319 -29.93 18.56 -22.46
CA PHE A 319 -30.54 17.24 -22.27
C PHE A 319 -31.26 16.75 -23.53
N MET A 320 -32.13 17.59 -24.10
CA MET A 320 -32.88 17.24 -25.33
C MET A 320 -31.96 17.00 -26.54
N ALA A 321 -30.83 17.71 -26.61
CA ALA A 321 -29.85 17.48 -27.67
C ALA A 321 -29.19 16.10 -27.56
N VAL A 322 -29.00 15.56 -26.35
CA VAL A 322 -28.47 14.20 -26.14
C VAL A 322 -29.52 13.15 -26.50
N THR A 323 -30.76 13.30 -26.04
CA THR A 323 -31.84 12.32 -26.31
C THR A 323 -32.20 12.24 -27.80
N ALA A 324 -32.05 13.36 -28.54
CA ALA A 324 -32.26 13.41 -29.98
C ALA A 324 -31.33 12.50 -30.80
N GLU A 325 -30.17 12.10 -30.23
CA GLU A 325 -29.21 11.19 -30.86
C GLU A 325 -29.48 9.71 -30.53
N MET A 326 -30.40 9.42 -29.60
CA MET A 326 -30.72 8.06 -29.15
C MET A 326 -31.85 7.42 -29.96
N SER A 327 -31.95 6.09 -29.91
CA SER A 327 -33.10 5.34 -30.43
C SER A 327 -34.43 5.81 -29.84
N THR A 328 -35.51 5.67 -30.60
CA THR A 328 -36.83 6.21 -30.24
C THR A 328 -37.35 5.69 -28.89
N PHE A 329 -37.16 4.41 -28.59
CA PHE A 329 -37.64 3.82 -27.34
C PHE A 329 -36.92 4.44 -26.14
N GLU A 330 -35.58 4.42 -26.18
CA GLU A 330 -34.73 4.93 -25.08
C GLU A 330 -34.92 6.44 -24.88
N ARG A 331 -35.03 7.20 -25.99
CA ARG A 331 -35.36 8.63 -25.99
C ARG A 331 -36.68 8.92 -25.27
N ASN A 332 -37.75 8.22 -25.65
CA ASN A 332 -39.07 8.48 -25.11
C ASN A 332 -39.12 8.27 -23.60
N GLU A 333 -38.44 7.25 -23.09
CA GLU A 333 -38.36 6.99 -21.64
C GLU A 333 -37.60 8.10 -20.91
N ALA A 334 -36.43 8.53 -21.42
CA ALA A 334 -35.65 9.61 -20.83
C ALA A 334 -36.40 10.96 -20.84
N GLU A 335 -37.05 11.31 -21.96
CA GLU A 335 -37.85 12.53 -22.07
C GLU A 335 -39.11 12.48 -21.21
N ALA A 336 -39.71 11.29 -21.04
CA ALA A 336 -40.83 11.11 -20.11
C ALA A 336 -40.39 11.31 -18.65
N ALA A 337 -39.18 10.90 -18.26
CA ALA A 337 -38.62 11.18 -16.94
C ALA A 337 -38.50 12.70 -16.70
N LEU A 338 -37.94 13.43 -17.67
CA LEU A 338 -37.84 14.89 -17.62
C LEU A 338 -39.21 15.59 -17.58
N ALA A 339 -40.22 15.06 -18.25
CA ALA A 339 -41.57 15.62 -18.23
C ALA A 339 -42.30 15.46 -16.89
N ARG A 340 -41.92 14.48 -16.04
CA ARG A 340 -42.56 14.24 -14.72
C ARG A 340 -42.15 15.23 -13.65
N VAL A 341 -41.01 15.91 -13.84
CA VAL A 341 -40.35 16.75 -12.83
C VAL A 341 -40.46 18.25 -13.14
N ASN A 342 -41.07 18.60 -14.28
CA ASN A 342 -41.26 19.98 -14.74
C ASN A 342 -42.74 20.40 -14.75
#